data_AF-A0A968I5W0-F1
#
_entry.id   AF-A0A968I5W0-F1
#
_cell.length_a   1.000
_cell.length_b   1.000
_cell.length_c   1.000
_cell.angle_alpha   90.00
_cell.angle_beta   90.00
_cell.angle_gamma   90.00
#
_symmetry.space_group_name_H-M   'P 1'
#
loop_
_entity.id
_entity.type
_entity.pdbx_description
1 polymer ?
#
loop_
_entity_poly.entity_id
_entity_poly.type
_entity_poly.pdbx_seq_one_letter_code
_entity_poly.pdbx_strand_id
1 'polypeptide(L)'
;MMNRERRVRHYKPGQTVAYDGEEARGLFWLESGLIRVTKLTKSGELMTVRHVLPGDYFGEESFTTHCFRSETVALGEAAVCSVDPNKMPSDERLALGVSLARQLGRAMLRSDRLRSQTLRQRIVGYLLELFDTALGGVDADGSAVVRITHQLLGEGIGANRESVSKIIHDLHDEGLLRTAYRRVVLLDLSALERISHDAEGWRTALPHRGRPVADAPQIVKPVDSGRRTLTESG
;
A
#
# COMPACT_ATOMS: atom_id res chain seq x y z
N MET A 1 15.84 0.02 -18.83
CA MET A 1 15.97 -1.33 -19.43
C MET A 1 16.39 -2.28 -18.30
N MET A 2 15.42 -2.94 -17.69
CA MET A 2 15.48 -3.45 -16.31
C MET A 2 15.76 -4.96 -16.26
N ASN A 3 16.87 -5.40 -16.85
CA ASN A 3 17.20 -6.83 -16.95
C ASN A 3 18.57 -7.12 -16.34
N ARG A 4 18.58 -7.52 -15.06
CA ARG A 4 19.67 -8.26 -14.41
C ARG A 4 19.12 -8.97 -13.17
N GLU A 5 18.77 -10.24 -13.36
CA GLU A 5 18.64 -11.31 -12.35
C GLU A 5 18.07 -10.91 -10.97
N ARG A 6 16.95 -10.18 -10.94
CA ARG A 6 16.20 -10.06 -9.69
C ARG A 6 15.63 -11.44 -9.38
N ARG A 7 16.06 -12.03 -8.26
CA ARG A 7 15.45 -13.27 -7.75
C ARG A 7 14.02 -12.94 -7.31
N VAL A 8 13.06 -13.24 -8.17
CA VAL A 8 11.63 -13.14 -7.86
C VAL A 8 11.25 -14.34 -6.99
N ARG A 9 10.65 -14.06 -5.84
CA ARG A 9 10.02 -15.07 -4.98
C ARG A 9 8.51 -14.84 -4.98
N HIS A 10 7.76 -15.91 -5.22
CA HIS A 10 6.31 -15.89 -5.17
C HIS A 10 5.81 -16.29 -3.79
N TYR A 11 4.77 -15.62 -3.33
CA TYR A 11 4.11 -15.85 -2.05
C TYR A 11 2.61 -16.02 -2.26
N LYS A 12 2.06 -17.04 -1.61
CA LYS A 12 0.61 -17.28 -1.53
C LYS A 12 -0.02 -16.41 -0.42
N PRO A 13 -1.34 -16.16 -0.48
CA PRO A 13 -2.05 -15.48 0.60
C PRO A 13 -1.75 -16.10 1.97
N GLY A 14 -1.39 -15.26 2.94
CA GLY A 14 -1.04 -15.65 4.30
C GLY A 14 0.42 -16.08 4.51
N GLN A 15 1.24 -16.16 3.47
CA GLN A 15 2.67 -16.45 3.64
C GLN A 15 3.44 -15.22 4.12
N THR A 16 4.31 -15.41 5.11
CA THR A 16 5.19 -14.38 5.65
C THR A 16 6.41 -14.18 4.75
N VAL A 17 6.66 -12.93 4.40
CA VAL A 17 7.85 -12.45 3.69
C VAL A 17 8.98 -12.15 4.67
N ALA A 18 8.63 -11.52 5.80
CA ALA A 18 9.56 -11.20 6.87
C ALA A 18 8.87 -11.28 8.25
N TYR A 19 9.54 -11.85 9.24
CA TYR A 19 9.03 -12.02 10.60
C TYR A 19 9.39 -10.85 11.53
N ASP A 20 8.54 -10.56 12.51
CA ASP A 20 8.89 -9.62 13.58
C ASP A 20 10.08 -10.16 14.40
N GLY A 21 11.08 -9.33 14.65
CA GLY A 21 12.28 -9.66 15.42
C GLY A 21 13.39 -10.36 14.64
N GLU A 22 13.19 -10.72 13.36
CA GLU A 22 14.28 -11.27 12.56
C GLU A 22 15.23 -10.17 12.04
N GLU A 23 16.45 -10.57 11.67
CA GLU A 23 17.45 -9.66 11.12
C GLU A 23 17.01 -9.14 9.75
N ALA A 24 17.00 -7.81 9.59
CA ALA A 24 16.58 -7.15 8.35
C ALA A 24 17.73 -7.15 7.34
N ARG A 25 17.93 -8.30 6.68
CA ARG A 25 19.07 -8.56 5.79
C ARG A 25 18.91 -8.07 4.35
N GLY A 26 17.78 -7.48 3.98
CA GLY A 26 17.57 -7.06 2.61
C GLY A 26 16.42 -6.09 2.42
N LEU A 27 16.54 -5.32 1.34
CA LEU A 27 15.47 -4.51 0.79
C LEU A 27 14.71 -5.35 -0.22
N PHE A 28 13.41 -5.09 -0.35
CA PHE A 28 12.54 -5.79 -1.28
C PHE A 28 11.81 -4.80 -2.17
N TRP A 29 11.44 -5.26 -3.36
CA TRP A 29 10.58 -4.54 -4.30
C TRP A 29 9.38 -5.43 -4.65
N LEU A 30 8.17 -4.89 -4.51
CA LEU A 30 6.95 -5.60 -4.85
C LEU A 30 6.65 -5.44 -6.34
N GLU A 31 6.77 -6.53 -7.10
CA GLU A 31 6.48 -6.54 -8.53
C GLU A 31 4.99 -6.63 -8.80
N SER A 32 4.28 -7.50 -8.09
CA SER A 32 2.83 -7.67 -8.21
C SER A 32 2.22 -8.23 -6.93
N GLY A 33 0.90 -8.04 -6.77
CA GLY A 33 0.15 -8.52 -5.62
C GLY A 33 -0.12 -7.43 -4.58
N LEU A 34 -0.37 -7.85 -3.35
CA LEU A 34 -0.59 -6.96 -2.21
C LEU A 34 0.06 -7.56 -0.98
N ILE A 35 0.91 -6.77 -0.33
CA ILE A 35 1.53 -7.13 0.94
C ILE A 35 1.02 -6.19 2.02
N ARG A 36 0.91 -6.70 3.23
CA ARG A 36 0.66 -5.88 4.43
C ARG A 36 1.80 -6.04 5.42
N VAL A 37 2.13 -4.93 6.07
CA VAL A 37 2.99 -4.91 7.25
C VAL A 37 2.08 -4.85 8.47
N THR A 38 2.23 -5.82 9.36
CA THR A 38 1.37 -6.04 10.53
C THR A 38 2.17 -6.02 11.81
N LYS A 39 1.50 -5.61 12.90
CA LYS A 39 2.08 -5.61 14.23
C LYS A 39 1.03 -6.07 15.23
N LEU A 40 1.45 -6.81 16.25
CA LEU A 40 0.61 -7.08 17.41
C LEU A 40 0.51 -5.83 18.28
N THR A 41 -0.71 -5.43 18.63
CA THR A 41 -0.97 -4.38 19.59
C THR A 41 -0.64 -4.85 21.00
N LYS A 42 -0.63 -3.93 21.97
CA LYS A 42 -0.48 -4.28 23.39
C LYS A 42 -1.62 -5.17 23.92
N SER A 43 -2.79 -5.12 23.28
CA SER A 43 -3.94 -5.99 23.58
C SER A 43 -3.83 -7.38 22.92
N GLY A 44 -2.77 -7.65 22.15
CA GLY A 44 -2.58 -8.91 21.42
C GLY A 44 -3.37 -9.00 20.12
N GLU A 45 -3.99 -7.92 19.66
CA GLU A 45 -4.72 -7.87 18.40
C GLU A 45 -3.76 -7.59 17.25
N LEU A 46 -3.97 -8.23 16.11
CA LEU A 46 -3.18 -7.92 14.91
C LEU A 46 -3.67 -6.60 14.31
N MET A 47 -2.75 -5.72 13.96
CA MET A 47 -3.06 -4.44 13.30
C MET A 47 -2.25 -4.33 12.01
N THR A 48 -2.90 -3.90 10.94
CA THR A 48 -2.21 -3.54 9.70
C THR A 48 -1.65 -2.13 9.81
N VAL A 49 -0.32 -2.03 9.82
CA VAL A 49 0.43 -0.78 9.88
C VAL A 49 0.37 -0.07 8.53
N ARG A 50 0.66 -0.79 7.44
CA ARG A 50 0.59 -0.27 6.07
C ARG A 50 0.43 -1.39 5.03
N HIS A 51 -0.01 -0.99 3.84
CA HIS A 51 0.06 -1.84 2.64
C HIS A 51 1.27 -1.44 1.80
N VAL A 52 1.89 -2.47 1.22
CA VAL A 52 2.91 -2.35 0.18
C VAL A 52 2.24 -2.72 -1.14
N LEU A 53 2.34 -1.83 -2.11
CA LEU A 53 1.68 -1.93 -3.41
C LEU A 53 2.69 -2.24 -4.52
N PRO A 54 2.25 -2.74 -5.68
CA PRO A 54 3.15 -2.93 -6.81
C PRO A 54 3.93 -1.66 -7.14
N GLY A 55 5.24 -1.79 -7.33
CA GLY A 55 6.17 -0.67 -7.50
C GLY A 55 6.79 -0.17 -6.20
N ASP A 56 6.26 -0.55 -5.03
CA ASP A 56 6.82 -0.13 -3.76
C ASP A 56 8.06 -0.93 -3.36
N TYR A 57 8.98 -0.24 -2.70
CA TYR A 57 10.07 -0.84 -1.94
C TYR A 57 9.68 -0.97 -0.47
N PHE A 58 10.15 -2.03 0.19
CA PHE A 58 9.91 -2.27 1.61
C PHE A 58 11.07 -3.05 2.24
N GLY A 59 11.15 -3.03 3.56
CA GLY A 59 12.26 -3.59 4.31
C GLY A 59 13.35 -2.56 4.58
N GLU A 60 12.95 -1.29 4.66
CA GLU A 60 13.80 -0.14 4.95
C GLU A 60 14.54 -0.24 6.31
N GLU A 61 14.10 -1.14 7.19
CA GLU A 61 14.81 -1.54 8.40
C GLU A 61 16.23 -2.03 8.09
N SER A 62 16.48 -2.60 6.90
CA SER A 62 17.82 -3.01 6.46
C SER A 62 18.81 -1.84 6.35
N PHE A 63 18.31 -0.60 6.25
CA PHE A 63 19.14 0.62 6.22
C PHE A 63 19.33 1.27 7.58
N THR A 64 18.51 0.91 8.57
CA THR A 64 18.40 1.66 9.82
C THR A 64 18.64 0.77 11.03
N THR A 65 17.67 -0.08 11.34
CA THR A 65 17.65 -0.85 12.60
C THR A 65 18.27 -2.22 12.46
N HIS A 66 18.45 -2.70 11.23
CA HIS A 66 18.92 -4.05 10.87
C HIS A 66 18.08 -5.18 11.52
N CYS A 67 16.85 -4.87 11.92
CA CYS A 67 15.90 -5.79 12.52
C CYS A 67 14.47 -5.36 12.18
N PHE A 68 13.66 -6.28 11.66
CA PHE A 68 12.25 -6.02 11.39
C PHE A 68 11.48 -5.90 12.70
N ARG A 69 10.67 -4.84 12.83
CA ARG A 69 9.84 -4.58 14.03
C ARG A 69 8.36 -4.84 13.81
N SER A 70 8.04 -5.54 12.72
CA SER A 70 6.71 -5.84 12.24
C SER A 70 6.81 -7.06 11.34
N GLU A 71 5.73 -7.83 11.27
CA GLU A 71 5.62 -8.96 10.36
C GLU A 71 5.14 -8.46 8.99
N THR A 72 5.69 -8.99 7.91
CA THR A 72 5.31 -8.65 6.54
C THR A 72 4.68 -9.87 5.87
N VAL A 73 3.41 -9.78 5.48
CA VAL A 73 2.62 -10.93 5.02
C VAL A 73 1.97 -10.63 3.68
N ALA A 74 2.00 -11.60 2.77
CA ALA A 74 1.27 -11.53 1.51
C ALA A 74 -0.24 -11.65 1.77
N LEU A 75 -1.01 -10.63 1.37
CA LEU A 75 -2.47 -10.62 1.56
C LEU A 75 -3.21 -11.28 0.38
N GLY A 76 -2.56 -11.32 -0.78
CA GLY A 76 -2.94 -12.08 -1.98
C GLY A 76 -1.73 -12.86 -2.53
N GLU A 77 -1.86 -13.43 -3.72
CA GLU A 77 -0.69 -13.88 -4.49
C GLU A 77 0.23 -12.68 -4.75
N ALA A 78 1.52 -12.82 -4.48
CA ALA A 78 2.49 -11.74 -4.60
C ALA A 78 3.82 -12.20 -5.20
N ALA A 79 4.46 -11.33 -5.97
CA ALA A 79 5.80 -11.53 -6.53
C ALA A 79 6.74 -10.46 -5.96
N VAL A 80 7.77 -10.89 -5.24
CA VAL A 80 8.70 -10.01 -4.53
C VAL A 80 10.12 -10.23 -5.03
N CYS A 81 10.79 -9.15 -5.39
CA CYS A 81 12.21 -9.16 -5.73
C CYS A 81 13.05 -8.77 -4.52
N SER A 82 14.08 -9.55 -4.20
CA SER A 82 15.13 -9.10 -3.29
C SER A 82 16.06 -8.12 -4.01
N VAL A 83 16.44 -7.06 -3.30
CA VAL A 83 17.29 -5.98 -3.78
C VAL A 83 18.45 -5.80 -2.82
N ASP A 84 19.68 -5.88 -3.36
CA ASP A 84 20.90 -5.58 -2.62
C ASP A 84 21.14 -4.07 -2.68
N PRO A 85 20.98 -3.33 -1.56
CA PRO A 85 21.09 -1.88 -1.61
C PRO A 85 22.47 -1.38 -2.04
N ASN A 86 23.51 -2.16 -1.82
CA ASN A 86 24.89 -1.81 -2.19
C ASN A 86 25.13 -1.89 -3.70
N LYS A 87 24.28 -2.62 -4.43
CA LYS A 87 24.37 -2.81 -5.88
C LYS A 87 23.32 -2.01 -6.66
N MET A 88 22.56 -1.17 -5.97
CA MET A 88 21.46 -0.41 -6.55
C MET A 88 22.01 0.75 -7.43
N PRO A 89 21.69 0.81 -8.74
CA PRO A 89 22.07 1.92 -9.61
C PRO A 89 21.34 3.22 -9.21
N SER A 90 21.81 4.37 -9.70
CA SER A 90 21.32 5.69 -9.25
C SER A 90 19.86 5.96 -9.55
N ASP A 91 19.37 5.49 -10.70
CA ASP A 91 17.97 5.55 -11.10
C ASP A 91 17.07 4.72 -10.17
N GLU A 92 17.54 3.55 -9.76
CA GLU A 92 16.83 2.70 -8.81
C GLU A 92 16.80 3.31 -7.40
N ARG A 93 17.87 4.01 -6.98
CA ARG A 93 17.87 4.79 -5.72
C ARG A 93 16.84 5.91 -5.74
N LEU A 94 16.67 6.59 -6.87
CA LEU A 94 15.62 7.60 -7.03
C LEU A 94 14.23 6.94 -6.95
N ALA A 95 14.02 5.79 -7.60
CA ALA A 95 12.77 5.04 -7.53
C ALA A 95 12.43 4.60 -6.09
N LEU A 96 13.43 4.14 -5.32
CA LEU A 96 13.31 3.86 -3.89
C LEU A 96 12.83 5.11 -3.12
N GLY A 97 13.49 6.25 -3.33
CA GLY A 97 13.13 7.51 -2.68
C GLY A 97 11.68 7.94 -3.00
N VAL A 98 11.26 7.84 -4.27
CA VAL A 98 9.88 8.13 -4.69
C VAL A 98 8.88 7.16 -4.04
N SER A 99 9.20 5.87 -3.98
CA SER A 99 8.33 4.89 -3.30
C SER A 99 8.17 5.21 -1.81
N LEU A 100 9.26 5.48 -1.10
CA LEU A 100 9.22 5.82 0.32
C LEU A 100 8.42 7.12 0.56
N ALA A 101 8.58 8.12 -0.29
CA ALA A 101 7.80 9.37 -0.23
C ALA A 101 6.30 9.13 -0.44
N ARG A 102 5.92 8.29 -1.43
CA ARG A 102 4.51 7.90 -1.64
C ARG A 102 3.95 7.15 -0.43
N GLN A 103 4.71 6.22 0.13
CA GLN A 103 4.32 5.47 1.33
C GLN A 103 4.13 6.38 2.54
N LEU A 104 5.02 7.35 2.75
CA LEU A 104 4.90 8.36 3.79
C LEU A 104 3.63 9.21 3.60
N GLY A 105 3.36 9.65 2.37
CA GLY A 105 2.12 10.38 2.05
C GLY A 105 0.86 9.58 2.39
N ARG A 106 0.81 8.29 2.05
CA ARG A 106 -0.31 7.40 2.43
C ARG A 106 -0.43 7.24 3.95
N ALA A 107 0.69 7.13 4.67
CA ALA A 107 0.69 7.04 6.13
C ALA A 107 0.16 8.33 6.80
N MET A 108 0.52 9.50 6.25
CA MET A 108 0.01 10.80 6.72
C MET A 108 -1.50 10.93 6.49
N LEU A 109 -1.99 10.61 5.29
CA LEU A 109 -3.42 10.62 4.97
C LEU A 109 -4.21 9.69 5.91
N ARG A 110 -3.71 8.47 6.12
CA ARG A 110 -4.32 7.51 7.04
C ARG A 110 -4.37 8.02 8.48
N SER A 111 -3.32 8.72 8.92
CA SER A 111 -3.27 9.33 10.24
C SER A 111 -4.29 10.45 10.39
N ASP A 112 -4.45 11.30 9.38
CA ASP A 112 -5.48 12.34 9.41
C ASP A 112 -6.88 11.72 9.43
N ARG A 113 -7.17 10.75 8.55
CA ARG A 113 -8.46 10.04 8.53
C ARG A 113 -8.82 9.41 9.87
N LEU A 114 -7.84 8.84 10.58
CA LEU A 114 -8.08 8.26 11.91
C LEU A 114 -8.61 9.31 12.91
N ARG A 115 -8.19 10.57 12.76
CA ARG A 115 -8.58 11.69 13.62
C ARG A 115 -9.83 12.43 13.13
N SER A 116 -10.01 12.56 11.82
CA SER A 116 -11.03 13.43 11.20
C SER A 116 -12.29 12.68 10.77
N GLN A 117 -12.22 11.36 10.53
CA GLN A 117 -13.32 10.58 9.98
C GLN A 117 -13.97 9.67 11.02
N THR A 118 -15.29 9.47 10.90
CA THR A 118 -16.03 8.46 11.66
C THR A 118 -15.62 7.05 11.23
N LEU A 119 -15.89 6.03 12.08
CA LEU A 119 -15.59 4.64 11.76
C LEU A 119 -16.24 4.19 10.44
N ARG A 120 -17.47 4.65 10.18
CA ARG A 120 -18.19 4.38 8.94
C ARG A 120 -17.47 4.93 7.71
N GLN A 121 -17.02 6.18 7.77
CA GLN A 121 -16.26 6.79 6.68
C GLN A 121 -14.93 6.06 6.45
N ARG A 122 -14.25 5.65 7.52
CA ARG A 122 -13.00 4.87 7.42
C ARG A 122 -13.21 3.49 6.82
N ILE A 123 -14.29 2.79 7.18
CA ILE A 123 -14.66 1.50 6.59
C ILE A 123 -14.85 1.64 5.08
N VAL A 124 -15.65 2.62 4.67
CA VAL A 124 -15.94 2.85 3.25
C VAL A 124 -14.69 3.28 2.49
N GLY A 125 -13.94 4.25 3.01
CA GLY A 125 -12.69 4.71 2.41
C GLY A 125 -11.69 3.57 2.24
N TYR A 126 -11.53 2.72 3.25
CA TYR A 126 -10.62 1.58 3.17
C TYR A 126 -11.09 0.48 2.20
N LEU A 127 -12.40 0.22 2.08
CA LEU A 127 -12.94 -0.65 1.04
C LEU A 127 -12.61 -0.12 -0.37
N LEU A 128 -12.76 1.19 -0.60
CA LEU A 128 -12.42 1.83 -1.87
C LEU A 128 -10.92 1.77 -2.17
N GLU A 129 -10.06 1.97 -1.16
CA GLU A 129 -8.61 1.80 -1.33
C GLU A 129 -8.27 0.37 -1.75
N LEU A 130 -8.85 -0.63 -1.08
CA LEU A 130 -8.61 -2.04 -1.39
C LEU A 130 -9.21 -2.46 -2.73
N PHE A 131 -10.25 -1.76 -3.20
CA PHE A 131 -10.86 -2.01 -4.51
C PHE A 131 -9.86 -1.81 -5.67
N ASP A 132 -8.89 -0.90 -5.53
CA ASP A 132 -7.86 -0.65 -6.54
C ASP A 132 -6.60 -1.52 -6.35
N THR A 133 -6.65 -2.53 -5.46
CA THR A 133 -5.55 -3.45 -5.21
C THR A 133 -5.80 -4.83 -5.82
N ALA A 134 -4.91 -5.80 -5.56
CA ALA A 134 -5.11 -7.20 -5.93
C ALA A 134 -6.33 -7.86 -5.25
N LEU A 135 -6.88 -7.28 -4.17
CA LEU A 135 -8.11 -7.79 -3.53
C LEU A 135 -9.38 -7.35 -4.23
N GLY A 136 -9.31 -6.25 -4.96
CA GLY A 136 -10.43 -5.61 -5.62
C GLY A 136 -10.52 -5.89 -7.11
N GLY A 137 -11.68 -5.57 -7.67
CA GLY A 137 -11.92 -5.62 -9.10
C GLY A 137 -13.37 -5.90 -9.45
N VAL A 138 -13.64 -6.06 -10.73
CA VAL A 138 -14.95 -6.42 -11.26
C VAL A 138 -14.94 -7.92 -11.57
N ASP A 139 -15.87 -8.67 -10.98
CA ASP A 139 -16.05 -10.10 -11.26
C ASP A 139 -16.67 -10.31 -12.65
N ALA A 140 -16.67 -11.55 -13.14
CA ALA A 140 -17.19 -11.89 -14.47
C ALA A 140 -18.68 -11.55 -14.67
N ASP A 141 -19.44 -11.43 -13.58
CA ASP A 141 -20.85 -11.03 -13.57
C ASP A 141 -21.06 -9.50 -13.55
N GLY A 142 -19.97 -8.72 -13.63
CA GLY A 142 -20.00 -7.26 -13.58
C GLY A 142 -20.02 -6.67 -12.17
N SER A 143 -20.01 -7.51 -11.11
CA SER A 143 -20.02 -7.03 -9.72
C SER A 143 -18.69 -6.40 -9.32
N ALA A 144 -18.71 -5.17 -8.81
CA ALA A 144 -17.55 -4.57 -8.13
C ALA A 144 -17.35 -5.24 -6.76
N VAL A 145 -16.21 -5.87 -6.53
CA VAL A 145 -15.96 -6.66 -5.30
C VAL A 145 -14.62 -6.33 -4.65
N VAL A 146 -14.58 -6.48 -3.33
CA VAL A 146 -13.36 -6.49 -2.52
C VAL A 146 -13.31 -7.80 -1.73
N ARG A 147 -12.27 -8.60 -1.96
CA ARG A 147 -12.06 -9.91 -1.31
C ARG A 147 -11.45 -9.73 0.07
N ILE A 148 -12.28 -9.41 1.05
CA ILE A 148 -11.85 -9.14 2.43
C ILE A 148 -12.85 -9.70 3.45
N THR A 149 -12.36 -10.02 4.63
CA THR A 149 -13.18 -10.40 5.80
C THR A 149 -13.36 -9.20 6.72
N HIS A 150 -14.41 -9.20 7.56
CA HIS A 150 -14.60 -8.13 8.55
C HIS A 150 -13.44 -8.04 9.55
N GLN A 151 -12.81 -9.17 9.84
CA GLN A 151 -11.61 -9.22 10.67
C GLN A 151 -10.46 -8.42 10.02
N LEU A 152 -10.10 -8.76 8.78
CA LEU A 152 -9.04 -8.03 8.03
C LEU A 152 -9.39 -6.55 7.84
N LEU A 153 -10.67 -6.22 7.71
CA LEU A 153 -11.12 -4.84 7.64
C LEU A 153 -10.86 -4.10 8.95
N GLY A 154 -11.19 -4.72 10.09
CA GLY A 154 -10.93 -4.20 11.43
C GLY A 154 -9.45 -3.99 11.71
N GLU A 155 -8.63 -5.01 11.45
CA GLU A 155 -7.16 -4.93 11.51
C GLU A 155 -6.62 -3.79 10.63
N GLY A 156 -7.28 -3.55 9.49
CA GLY A 156 -6.98 -2.53 8.51
C GLY A 156 -7.45 -1.12 8.84
N ILE A 157 -8.28 -0.90 9.86
CA ILE A 157 -8.76 0.45 10.24
C ILE A 157 -8.62 0.74 11.74
N GLY A 158 -8.04 -0.19 12.50
CA GLY A 158 -7.90 -0.08 13.96
C GLY A 158 -9.24 -0.17 14.68
N ALA A 159 -10.11 -1.10 14.27
CA ALA A 159 -11.40 -1.35 14.92
C ALA A 159 -11.62 -2.85 15.17
N ASN A 160 -12.39 -3.17 16.20
CA ASN A 160 -12.78 -4.56 16.43
C ASN A 160 -13.78 -5.06 15.38
N ARG A 161 -13.81 -6.38 15.20
CA ARG A 161 -14.62 -7.07 14.20
C ARG A 161 -16.12 -6.83 14.42
N GLU A 162 -16.56 -6.72 15.66
CA GLU A 162 -17.96 -6.51 16.02
C GLU A 162 -18.46 -5.15 15.52
N SER A 163 -17.69 -4.08 15.76
CA SER A 163 -18.02 -2.72 15.32
C SER A 163 -18.01 -2.60 13.80
N VAL A 164 -17.04 -3.25 13.15
CA VAL A 164 -17.02 -3.37 11.69
C VAL A 164 -18.26 -4.08 11.18
N SER A 165 -18.60 -5.22 11.77
CA SER A 165 -19.75 -6.01 11.32
C SER A 165 -21.05 -5.26 11.46
N LYS A 166 -21.23 -4.47 12.53
CA LYS A 166 -22.40 -3.62 12.71
C LYS A 166 -22.54 -2.61 11.58
N ILE A 167 -21.48 -1.85 11.30
CA ILE A 167 -21.52 -0.82 10.24
C ILE A 167 -21.68 -1.44 8.85
N ILE A 168 -21.07 -2.60 8.59
CA ILE A 168 -21.25 -3.32 7.33
C ILE A 168 -22.72 -3.76 7.15
N HIS A 169 -23.40 -4.19 8.21
CA HIS A 169 -24.84 -4.47 8.14
C HIS A 169 -25.66 -3.20 7.89
N ASP A 170 -25.36 -2.09 8.57
CA ASP A 170 -26.06 -0.81 8.31
C ASP A 170 -25.90 -0.39 6.83
N LEU A 171 -24.68 -0.47 6.28
CA LEU A 171 -24.40 -0.17 4.86
C LEU A 171 -25.09 -1.17 3.90
N HIS A 172 -25.28 -2.42 4.32
CA HIS A 172 -26.02 -3.42 3.57
C HIS A 172 -27.52 -3.10 3.52
N ASP A 173 -28.12 -2.76 4.66
CA ASP A 173 -29.54 -2.47 4.78
C ASP A 173 -29.93 -1.18 4.04
N GLU A 174 -28.98 -0.26 3.90
CA GLU A 174 -29.09 0.92 3.04
C GLU A 174 -28.91 0.63 1.54
N GLY A 175 -28.58 -0.61 1.16
CA GLY A 175 -28.40 -1.02 -0.24
C GLY A 175 -27.09 -0.53 -0.88
N LEU A 176 -26.12 -0.08 -0.09
CA LEU A 176 -24.85 0.47 -0.61
C LEU A 176 -23.82 -0.62 -0.92
N LEU A 177 -23.89 -1.74 -0.22
CA LEU A 177 -23.04 -2.90 -0.42
C LEU A 177 -23.79 -4.19 -0.11
N ARG A 178 -23.20 -5.33 -0.47
CA ARG A 178 -23.65 -6.65 -0.04
C ARG A 178 -22.49 -7.47 0.48
N THR A 179 -22.72 -8.30 1.48
CA THR A 179 -21.72 -9.25 1.98
C THR A 179 -21.90 -10.61 1.31
N ALA A 180 -20.78 -11.29 1.07
CA ALA A 180 -20.75 -12.70 0.68
C ALA A 180 -19.53 -13.36 1.34
N TYR A 181 -19.38 -14.68 1.17
CA TYR A 181 -18.27 -15.40 1.80
C TYR A 181 -16.92 -14.79 1.40
N ARG A 182 -16.22 -14.23 2.40
CA ARG A 182 -14.91 -13.56 2.28
C ARG A 182 -14.84 -12.45 1.22
N ARG A 183 -15.96 -11.82 0.88
CA ARG A 183 -15.98 -10.67 -0.03
C ARG A 183 -17.10 -9.69 0.30
N VAL A 184 -16.87 -8.44 -0.04
CA VAL A 184 -17.85 -7.35 0.00
C VAL A 184 -18.10 -6.90 -1.44
N VAL A 185 -19.36 -6.89 -1.87
CA VAL A 185 -19.80 -6.39 -3.17
C VAL A 185 -20.23 -4.94 -3.00
N LEU A 186 -19.66 -4.03 -3.78
CA LEU A 186 -19.95 -2.60 -3.74
C LEU A 186 -21.08 -2.33 -4.74
N LEU A 187 -22.27 -1.97 -4.26
CA LEU A 187 -23.46 -1.81 -5.10
C LEU A 187 -23.57 -0.39 -5.67
N ASP A 188 -23.18 0.62 -4.89
CA ASP A 188 -23.17 2.03 -5.32
C ASP A 188 -21.81 2.67 -4.97
N LEU A 189 -20.87 2.56 -5.91
CA LEU A 189 -19.53 3.16 -5.77
C LEU A 189 -19.60 4.68 -5.56
N SER A 190 -20.50 5.37 -6.26
CA SER A 190 -20.61 6.83 -6.17
C SER A 190 -21.17 7.29 -4.82
N ALA A 191 -22.12 6.58 -4.24
CA ALA A 191 -22.56 6.85 -2.88
C ALA A 191 -21.49 6.54 -1.84
N LEU A 192 -20.74 5.44 -2.02
CA LEU A 192 -19.62 5.10 -1.14
C LEU A 192 -18.50 6.16 -1.20
N GLU A 193 -18.18 6.67 -2.39
CA GLU A 193 -17.23 7.79 -2.57
C GLU A 193 -17.69 9.06 -1.82
N ARG A 194 -18.98 9.39 -1.86
CA ARG A 194 -19.52 10.52 -1.09
C ARG A 194 -19.40 10.31 0.42
N ILE A 195 -19.60 9.08 0.90
CA ILE A 195 -19.47 8.75 2.33
C ILE A 195 -18.01 8.91 2.77
N SER A 196 -17.03 8.40 2.02
CA SER A 196 -15.62 8.45 2.43
C SER A 196 -15.04 9.87 2.57
N HIS A 197 -15.76 10.89 2.08
CA HIS A 197 -15.28 12.29 2.00
C HIS A 197 -14.02 12.46 1.13
N ASP A 198 -13.66 11.45 0.34
CA ASP A 198 -12.59 11.51 -0.65
C ASP A 198 -13.19 11.70 -2.04
N ALA A 199 -13.63 12.92 -2.36
CA ALA A 199 -14.12 13.25 -3.69
C ALA A 199 -13.02 13.16 -4.78
N GLU A 200 -11.74 13.24 -4.42
CA GLU A 200 -10.60 13.22 -5.36
C GLU A 200 -9.39 12.36 -4.89
N GLY A 201 -9.36 11.92 -3.62
CA GLY A 201 -8.16 11.40 -2.98
C GLY A 201 -7.79 9.95 -3.30
N TRP A 202 -8.75 9.02 -3.30
CA TRP A 202 -8.43 7.59 -3.44
C TRP A 202 -8.03 7.22 -4.88
N ARG A 203 -8.64 7.85 -5.90
CA ARG A 203 -8.29 7.65 -7.31
C ARG A 203 -6.88 8.17 -7.60
N THR A 204 -6.44 9.26 -6.96
CA THR A 204 -5.14 9.88 -7.23
C THR A 204 -3.99 9.24 -6.43
N ALA A 205 -4.29 8.57 -5.30
CA ALA A 205 -3.27 8.03 -4.39
C ALA A 205 -2.61 6.71 -4.88
N LEU A 206 -3.26 5.97 -5.78
CA LEU A 206 -2.84 4.65 -6.23
C LEU A 206 -2.50 4.66 -7.72
N PRO A 207 -1.41 4.01 -8.16
CA PRO A 207 -1.16 3.85 -9.59
C PRO A 207 -2.24 2.94 -10.18
N HIS A 208 -3.14 3.53 -10.97
CA HIS A 208 -4.22 2.83 -11.64
C HIS A 208 -3.73 1.58 -12.38
N ARG A 209 -4.44 0.45 -12.23
CA ARG A 209 -4.22 -0.74 -13.08
C ARG A 209 -4.25 -0.33 -14.55
N GLY A 210 -3.16 -0.60 -15.27
CA GLY A 210 -3.12 -0.53 -16.74
C GLY A 210 -2.38 0.66 -17.35
N ARG A 211 -1.84 1.61 -16.56
CA ARG A 211 -0.76 2.46 -17.09
C ARG A 211 0.56 1.72 -16.93
N PRO A 212 1.35 1.48 -17.98
CA PRO A 212 2.75 1.13 -17.78
C PRO A 212 3.37 2.21 -16.89
N VAL A 213 4.32 1.82 -16.04
CA VAL A 213 5.30 2.74 -15.45
C VAL A 213 6.23 3.20 -16.58
N ALA A 214 5.65 3.79 -17.62
CA ALA A 214 6.32 4.51 -18.69
C ALA A 214 6.09 5.98 -18.35
N ASP A 215 7.18 6.73 -18.35
CA ASP A 215 7.27 8.14 -17.97
C ASP A 215 7.31 8.38 -16.45
N ALA A 216 8.41 7.92 -15.85
CA ALA A 216 9.02 8.72 -14.79
C ALA A 216 9.11 10.18 -15.30
N PRO A 217 8.74 11.20 -14.49
CA PRO A 217 8.85 12.58 -14.92
C PRO A 217 10.27 12.83 -15.41
N GLN A 218 10.42 13.32 -16.64
CA GLN A 218 11.68 13.87 -17.14
C GLN A 218 12.05 15.01 -16.20
N ILE A 219 12.86 14.73 -15.18
CA ILE A 219 13.35 15.74 -14.26
C ILE A 219 14.22 16.67 -15.10
N VAL A 220 13.79 17.93 -15.16
CA VAL A 220 14.49 19.05 -15.78
C VAL A 220 15.96 18.97 -15.37
N LYS A 221 16.85 18.89 -16.36
CA LYS A 221 18.30 18.86 -16.13
C LYS A 221 18.68 20.03 -15.22
N PRO A 222 19.57 19.83 -14.24
CA PRO A 222 20.04 20.92 -13.40
C PRO A 222 20.60 22.02 -14.30
N VAL A 223 20.12 23.25 -14.10
CA VAL A 223 20.74 24.45 -14.69
C VAL A 223 22.20 24.42 -14.28
N ASP A 224 23.06 24.43 -15.29
CA ASP A 224 24.51 24.47 -15.13
C ASP A 224 24.86 25.77 -14.40
N SER A 225 25.07 25.69 -13.08
CA SER A 225 25.57 26.80 -12.29
C SER A 225 27.03 26.98 -12.67
N GLY A 226 27.25 27.80 -13.72
CA GLY A 226 28.55 28.09 -14.27
C GLY A 226 29.57 28.39 -13.17
N ARG A 227 30.62 27.57 -13.13
CA ARG A 227 31.84 27.87 -12.39
C ARG A 227 32.39 29.19 -12.92
N ARG A 228 32.19 30.29 -12.18
CA ARG A 228 33.08 31.43 -12.28
C ARG A 228 34.39 31.02 -11.62
N THR A 229 35.36 30.69 -12.46
CA THR A 229 36.77 30.66 -12.07
C THR A 229 37.15 32.03 -11.54
N LEU A 230 37.44 32.09 -10.25
CA LEU A 230 38.27 33.15 -9.67
C LEU A 230 39.65 33.03 -10.29
N THR A 231 40.00 33.96 -11.19
CA THR A 231 41.39 34.24 -11.53
C THR A 231 41.89 35.34 -10.60
N GLU A 232 42.79 34.96 -9.70
CA GLU A 232 43.69 35.88 -9.02
C GLU A 232 44.73 36.46 -9.99
N SER A 233 45.17 37.68 -9.64
CA SER A 233 46.48 38.31 -9.94
C SER A 233 46.61 39.16 -11.21
N GLY A 234 46.90 40.44 -10.97
CA GLY A 234 47.29 41.47 -11.93
C GLY A 234 47.18 42.86 -11.32
#